data_AF-A0A3M1L637-F1
#
_entry.id   AF-A0A3M1L637-F1
#
_cell.length_a   1.000
_cell.length_b   1.000
_cell.length_c   1.000
_cell.angle_alpha   90.00
_cell.angle_beta   90.00
_cell.angle_gamma   90.00
#
_symmetry.space_group_name_H-M   'P 1'
#
loop_
_entity.id
_entity.type
_entity.pdbx_description
1 polymer ?
#
loop_
_entity_poly.entity_id
_entity_poly.type
_entity_poly.pdbx_seq_one_letter_code
_entity_poly.pdbx_strand_id
1 'polypeptide(L)'
;MKTKKHLLYLALALTTAFFWACNSTGSGEETSTETEEAAATETKYTLTPFSPSVEFPDAKIESMSYENGKFTFVIGGESYQLGVQTPDAPQKMCANSDKGQHIHLIVDNQPYAAKYTPEFEYDIPDGEHYLLAFLSRSYHESIKTPDAHVALKVKVKDKTIQAQEPITEPMLFYSRPKGTYVGKEQTDKVMLDFYLVNVELGDNYKLKVDINDEESFTIDQWQPYYIEGLPMGKNKIRLTLVDGSGNPVATPLNPVEREFELRADPLTEQ
;
A
#
# COMPACT_ATOMS: atom_id res chain seq x y z
N MET A 1 -43.13 -42.70 -35.67
CA MET A 1 -42.95 -41.54 -34.76
C MET A 1 -42.55 -42.06 -33.39
N LYS A 2 -41.43 -41.56 -32.86
CA LYS A 2 -40.64 -42.14 -31.75
C LYS A 2 -41.41 -42.20 -30.43
N THR A 3 -41.50 -43.39 -29.85
CA THR A 3 -41.96 -43.66 -28.48
C THR A 3 -40.79 -43.61 -27.50
N LYS A 4 -40.96 -42.87 -26.40
CA LYS A 4 -40.09 -42.88 -25.21
C LYS A 4 -40.37 -44.13 -24.36
N LYS A 5 -39.33 -44.68 -23.73
CA LYS A 5 -39.24 -45.04 -22.29
C LYS A 5 -38.03 -45.96 -22.05
N HIS A 6 -37.09 -45.53 -21.20
CA HIS A 6 -36.19 -46.42 -20.51
C HIS A 6 -36.15 -46.04 -19.03
N LEU A 7 -36.66 -46.95 -18.20
CA LEU A 7 -36.24 -47.15 -16.82
C LEU A 7 -36.78 -48.53 -16.40
N LEU A 8 -35.91 -49.48 -16.08
CA LEU A 8 -35.98 -50.20 -14.81
C LEU A 8 -34.74 -51.07 -14.59
N TYR A 9 -34.29 -50.99 -13.35
CA TYR A 9 -33.17 -51.68 -12.71
C TYR A 9 -33.34 -53.19 -12.64
N LEU A 10 -32.22 -53.92 -12.76
CA LEU A 10 -32.14 -55.34 -12.44
C LEU A 10 -31.54 -55.53 -11.04
N ALA A 11 -32.30 -56.23 -10.21
CA ALA A 11 -31.93 -56.85 -8.93
C ALA A 11 -30.96 -58.05 -9.19
N LEU A 12 -30.41 -58.83 -8.26
CA LEU A 12 -30.57 -59.14 -6.85
C LEU A 12 -29.37 -60.05 -6.48
N ALA A 13 -29.17 -60.28 -5.18
CA ALA A 13 -28.69 -61.54 -4.57
C ALA A 13 -27.18 -61.78 -4.49
N LEU A 14 -26.65 -62.53 -3.52
CA LEU A 14 -26.98 -62.82 -2.12
C LEU A 14 -25.74 -63.58 -1.60
N THR A 15 -25.37 -63.31 -0.36
CA THR A 15 -24.42 -63.99 0.55
C THR A 15 -23.96 -65.42 0.24
N THR A 16 -22.69 -65.73 0.52
CA THR A 16 -22.25 -66.63 1.64
C THR A 16 -20.72 -66.74 1.72
N ALA A 17 -20.24 -66.87 2.96
CA ALA A 17 -18.83 -66.88 3.37
C ALA A 17 -18.17 -68.26 3.28
N PHE A 18 -16.87 -68.27 3.05
CA PHE A 18 -15.96 -69.38 3.39
C PHE A 18 -14.71 -68.81 4.06
N PHE A 19 -14.45 -69.25 5.29
CA PHE A 19 -13.15 -69.13 5.95
C PHE A 19 -12.35 -70.39 5.64
N TRP A 20 -11.14 -70.26 5.10
CA TRP A 20 -10.03 -71.15 5.48
C TRP A 20 -8.64 -70.55 5.20
N ALA A 21 -7.65 -71.12 5.86
CA ALA A 21 -6.48 -70.46 6.44
C ALA A 21 -5.16 -70.61 5.67
N CYS A 22 -4.17 -69.84 6.15
CA CYS A 22 -2.71 -70.03 6.15
C CYS A 22 -1.85 -69.84 4.89
N ASN A 23 -0.99 -68.81 5.01
CA ASN A 23 0.48 -68.81 4.92
C ASN A 23 1.15 -68.95 3.54
N SER A 24 1.71 -67.85 3.04
CA SER A 24 3.15 -67.67 2.75
C SER A 24 3.38 -66.50 1.78
N THR A 25 4.30 -65.61 2.15
CA THR A 25 5.18 -64.78 1.29
C THR A 25 4.62 -64.12 0.02
N GLY A 26 4.60 -62.78 0.02
CA GLY A 26 4.52 -61.96 -1.19
C GLY A 26 4.06 -60.54 -0.88
N SER A 27 5.00 -59.64 -0.62
CA SER A 27 4.80 -58.21 -0.37
C SER A 27 4.18 -57.50 -1.57
N GLY A 28 2.98 -56.93 -1.39
CA GLY A 28 2.42 -55.89 -2.24
C GLY A 28 2.43 -54.57 -1.49
N GLU A 29 3.11 -53.57 -2.03
CA GLU A 29 3.08 -52.18 -1.57
C GLU A 29 1.65 -51.63 -1.70
N GLU A 30 1.06 -51.24 -0.57
CA GLU A 30 -0.03 -50.29 -0.57
C GLU A 30 0.56 -48.90 -0.70
N THR A 31 0.36 -48.27 -1.86
CA THR A 31 0.58 -46.83 -2.03
C THR A 31 -0.39 -46.08 -1.13
N SER A 32 0.10 -45.67 0.04
CA SER A 32 -0.53 -44.64 0.86
C SER A 32 -0.40 -43.31 0.14
N THR A 33 -1.52 -42.78 -0.34
CA THR A 33 -1.60 -41.38 -0.79
C THR A 33 -1.39 -40.50 0.44
N GLU A 34 -0.15 -40.10 0.69
CA GLU A 34 0.16 -38.99 1.58
C GLU A 34 -0.49 -37.75 0.97
N THR A 35 -1.49 -37.22 1.67
CA THR A 35 -1.90 -35.84 1.45
C THR A 35 -0.77 -35.00 2.02
N GLU A 36 0.07 -34.44 1.14
CA GLU A 36 0.95 -33.33 1.51
C GLU A 36 0.06 -32.20 2.01
N GLU A 37 -0.07 -32.12 3.33
CA GLU A 37 -0.50 -30.92 4.02
C GLU A 37 0.59 -29.88 3.72
N ALA A 38 0.31 -29.00 2.76
CA ALA A 38 1.18 -27.89 2.42
C ALA A 38 1.46 -27.12 3.71
N ALA A 39 2.70 -27.21 4.20
CA ALA A 39 3.14 -26.43 5.33
C ALA A 39 2.89 -24.96 4.99
N ALA A 40 1.93 -24.34 5.68
CA ALA A 40 1.68 -22.92 5.56
C ALA A 40 2.99 -22.22 5.96
N THR A 41 3.66 -21.60 5.00
CA THR A 41 4.78 -20.71 5.26
C THR A 41 4.27 -19.62 6.21
N GLU A 42 4.76 -19.61 7.45
CA GLU A 42 4.45 -18.54 8.39
C GLU A 42 4.98 -17.22 7.80
N THR A 43 4.08 -16.31 7.45
CA THR A 43 4.39 -14.96 6.98
C THR A 43 4.98 -14.18 8.14
N LYS A 44 6.15 -13.55 7.96
CA LYS A 44 6.80 -12.75 9.02
C LYS A 44 6.06 -11.45 9.25
N TYR A 45 5.51 -10.90 8.18
CA TYR A 45 4.76 -9.65 8.20
C TYR A 45 3.35 -9.89 7.72
N THR A 46 2.41 -9.07 8.19
CA THR A 46 1.08 -9.03 7.61
C THR A 46 0.85 -7.70 6.94
N LEU A 47 0.21 -7.74 5.77
CA LEU A 47 -0.23 -6.56 5.04
C LEU A 47 -1.75 -6.61 4.91
N THR A 48 -2.45 -5.79 5.68
CA THR A 48 -3.92 -5.79 5.71
C THR A 48 -4.47 -4.42 5.29
N PRO A 49 -5.63 -4.36 4.61
CA PRO A 49 -6.24 -3.08 4.26
C PRO A 49 -6.40 -2.17 5.49
N PHE A 50 -6.12 -0.88 5.31
CA PHE A 50 -6.32 0.10 6.36
C PHE A 50 -7.82 0.24 6.68
N SER A 51 -8.15 0.46 7.95
CA SER A 51 -9.54 0.62 8.38
C SER A 51 -10.17 1.88 7.74
N PRO A 52 -11.45 1.84 7.30
CA PRO A 52 -12.10 2.97 6.67
C PRO A 52 -11.96 4.27 7.46
N SER A 53 -11.77 5.38 6.73
CA SER A 53 -11.42 6.67 7.30
C SER A 53 -12.51 7.71 7.11
N VAL A 54 -12.47 8.78 7.92
CA VAL A 54 -13.30 9.97 7.68
C VAL A 54 -13.05 10.46 6.26
N GLU A 55 -14.10 10.55 5.46
CA GLU A 55 -14.00 11.03 4.09
C GLU A 55 -13.99 12.55 4.03
N PHE A 56 -13.31 13.10 3.02
CA PHE A 56 -13.29 14.52 2.71
C PHE A 56 -13.56 14.71 1.21
N PRO A 57 -14.78 14.40 0.73
CA PRO A 57 -15.07 14.28 -0.71
C PRO A 57 -14.97 15.61 -1.47
N ASP A 58 -15.07 16.74 -0.76
CA ASP A 58 -14.97 18.09 -1.30
C ASP A 58 -13.59 18.75 -1.09
N ALA A 59 -12.65 18.05 -0.44
CA ALA A 59 -11.29 18.55 -0.25
C ALA A 59 -10.58 18.66 -1.59
N LYS A 60 -10.01 19.84 -1.86
CA LYS A 60 -9.35 20.12 -3.14
C LYS A 60 -8.19 21.09 -3.02
N ILE A 61 -7.21 20.93 -3.89
CA ILE A 61 -6.18 21.92 -4.15
C ILE A 61 -6.65 22.77 -5.34
N GLU A 62 -7.15 23.97 -5.06
CA GLU A 62 -7.68 24.87 -6.10
C GLU A 62 -6.57 25.49 -6.95
N SER A 63 -5.43 25.78 -6.32
CA SER A 63 -4.22 26.22 -7.02
C SER A 63 -2.96 25.95 -6.21
N MET A 64 -1.84 25.87 -6.92
CA MET A 64 -0.50 25.80 -6.39
C MET A 64 0.41 26.70 -7.23
N SER A 65 1.22 27.53 -6.58
CA SER A 65 2.34 28.23 -7.20
C SER A 65 3.63 28.00 -6.43
N TYR A 66 4.77 28.14 -7.12
CA TYR A 66 6.10 28.12 -6.52
C TYR A 66 6.94 29.25 -7.13
N GLU A 67 7.19 30.27 -6.33
CA GLU A 67 7.91 31.49 -6.71
C GLU A 67 8.88 31.88 -5.60
N ASN A 68 10.09 32.29 -5.97
CA ASN A 68 11.13 32.75 -5.03
C ASN A 68 11.40 31.76 -3.86
N GLY A 69 11.30 30.45 -4.09
CA GLY A 69 11.56 29.42 -3.07
C GLY A 69 10.39 29.15 -2.12
N LYS A 70 9.20 29.67 -2.44
CA LYS A 70 8.01 29.57 -1.61
C LYS A 70 6.86 28.95 -2.37
N PHE A 71 6.25 27.93 -1.78
CA PHE A 71 4.97 27.43 -2.21
C PHE A 71 3.83 28.25 -1.64
N THR A 72 2.79 28.46 -2.45
CA THR A 72 1.49 28.98 -2.04
C THR A 72 0.40 28.07 -2.59
N PHE A 73 -0.41 27.52 -1.69
CA PHE A 73 -1.55 26.67 -2.01
C PHE A 73 -2.86 27.38 -1.67
N VAL A 74 -3.86 27.23 -2.53
CA VAL A 74 -5.25 27.54 -2.18
C VAL A 74 -5.98 26.22 -1.98
N ILE A 75 -6.41 25.97 -0.74
CA ILE A 75 -7.15 24.75 -0.38
C ILE A 75 -8.63 25.09 -0.33
N GLY A 76 -9.44 24.28 -1.02
CA GLY A 76 -10.89 24.36 -1.02
C GLY A 76 -11.52 23.12 -0.38
N GLY A 77 -12.83 23.21 -0.17
CA GLY A 77 -13.62 22.24 0.59
C GLY A 77 -14.05 22.82 1.94
N GLU A 78 -15.24 22.46 2.38
CA GLU A 78 -15.80 22.86 3.68
C GLU A 78 -15.48 21.83 4.77
N SER A 79 -15.31 20.55 4.38
CA SER A 79 -15.06 19.48 5.34
C SER A 79 -13.59 19.36 5.77
N TYR A 80 -12.63 19.91 5.00
CA TYR A 80 -11.19 19.75 5.22
C TYR A 80 -10.51 21.07 5.61
N GLN A 81 -9.62 21.01 6.60
CA GLN A 81 -8.90 22.18 7.08
C GLN A 81 -7.48 21.82 7.54
N LEU A 82 -6.47 22.44 6.93
CA LEU A 82 -5.08 22.31 7.37
C LEU A 82 -4.93 22.69 8.85
N GLY A 83 -4.16 21.90 9.59
CA GLY A 83 -3.93 22.10 11.03
C GLY A 83 -4.93 21.39 11.94
N VAL A 84 -6.06 20.90 11.42
CA VAL A 84 -7.14 20.31 12.24
C VAL A 84 -6.94 18.80 12.39
N GLN A 85 -7.13 18.27 13.60
CA GLN A 85 -7.10 16.82 13.82
C GLN A 85 -8.25 16.13 13.08
N THR A 86 -7.96 14.99 12.43
CA THR A 86 -9.02 14.18 11.84
C THR A 86 -9.78 13.46 12.97
N PRO A 87 -11.13 13.50 13.01
CA PRO A 87 -11.90 13.00 14.15
C PRO A 87 -11.69 11.52 14.50
N ASP A 88 -11.33 10.68 13.52
CA ASP A 88 -11.13 9.25 13.68
C ASP A 88 -9.65 8.86 13.90
N ALA A 89 -8.75 9.82 14.14
CA ALA A 89 -7.35 9.56 14.39
C ALA A 89 -7.09 8.61 15.59
N PRO A 90 -7.77 8.77 16.76
CA PRO A 90 -7.56 7.87 17.91
C PRO A 90 -7.88 6.39 17.62
N GLN A 91 -8.71 6.10 16.64
CA GLN A 91 -9.17 4.76 16.28
C GLN A 91 -8.21 4.07 15.30
N LYS A 92 -7.23 4.79 14.73
CA LYS A 92 -6.33 4.25 13.70
C LYS A 92 -5.19 3.42 14.23
N MET A 93 -4.86 3.52 15.52
CA MET A 93 -3.76 2.74 16.12
C MET A 93 -2.46 2.82 15.31
N CYS A 94 -2.15 4.01 14.77
CA CYS A 94 -0.92 4.27 14.04
C CYS A 94 -0.44 5.70 14.28
N ALA A 95 0.77 6.03 13.83
CA ALA A 95 1.35 7.36 14.04
C ALA A 95 0.47 8.49 13.50
N ASN A 96 0.08 9.39 14.40
CA ASN A 96 -0.70 10.59 14.13
C ASN A 96 0.17 11.84 14.29
N SER A 97 -0.05 12.85 13.45
CA SER A 97 0.58 14.15 13.62
C SER A 97 -0.25 15.03 14.54
N ASP A 98 0.34 15.52 15.62
CA ASP A 98 -0.31 16.47 16.55
C ASP A 98 -0.66 17.81 15.89
N LYS A 99 -0.03 18.11 14.75
CA LYS A 99 -0.26 19.32 13.97
C LYS A 99 -1.45 19.20 13.00
N GLY A 100 -2.14 18.07 12.95
CA GLY A 100 -3.39 17.90 12.21
C GLY A 100 -3.21 17.59 10.72
N GLN A 101 -4.32 17.73 9.98
CA GLN A 101 -4.42 17.61 8.53
C GLN A 101 -3.39 18.50 7.83
N HIS A 102 -2.81 18.01 6.74
CA HIS A 102 -1.67 18.67 6.12
C HIS A 102 -1.47 18.25 4.66
N ILE A 103 -0.61 18.99 3.96
CA ILE A 103 -0.13 18.66 2.62
C ILE A 103 1.09 17.75 2.75
N HIS A 104 1.10 16.65 2.02
CA HIS A 104 2.34 15.94 1.67
C HIS A 104 2.86 16.52 0.37
N LEU A 105 4.06 17.09 0.39
CA LEU A 105 4.79 17.50 -0.81
C LEU A 105 5.94 16.52 -1.08
N ILE A 106 5.98 15.94 -2.27
CA ILE A 106 7.03 15.05 -2.74
C ILE A 106 7.61 15.64 -4.03
N VAL A 107 8.93 15.76 -4.07
CA VAL A 107 9.69 16.18 -5.25
C VAL A 107 10.64 15.05 -5.62
N ASP A 108 10.51 14.57 -6.85
CA ASP A 108 11.15 13.36 -7.38
C ASP A 108 10.94 12.16 -6.42
N ASN A 109 12.02 11.48 -6.05
CA ASN A 109 11.99 10.36 -5.11
C ASN A 109 12.38 10.76 -3.67
N GLN A 110 12.26 12.03 -3.29
CA GLN A 110 12.55 12.43 -1.91
C GLN A 110 11.43 12.00 -0.95
N PRO A 111 11.71 11.78 0.35
CA PRO A 111 10.66 11.60 1.35
C PRO A 111 9.74 12.83 1.40
N TYR A 112 8.43 12.64 1.62
CA TYR A 112 7.50 13.77 1.68
C TYR A 112 7.92 14.79 2.75
N ALA A 113 7.63 16.06 2.48
CA ALA A 113 7.58 17.10 3.49
C ALA A 113 6.13 17.32 3.92
N ALA A 114 5.87 17.22 5.22
CA ALA A 114 4.56 17.52 5.81
C ALA A 114 4.44 19.03 6.04
N LYS A 115 3.40 19.66 5.49
CA LYS A 115 3.19 21.11 5.54
C LYS A 115 1.77 21.42 6.01
N TYR A 116 1.68 22.12 7.14
CA TYR A 116 0.44 22.33 7.89
C TYR A 116 -0.20 23.71 7.62
N THR A 117 0.43 24.49 6.74
CA THR A 117 -0.01 25.82 6.32
C THR A 117 0.01 25.88 4.79
N PRO A 118 -0.85 26.71 4.17
CA PRO A 118 -0.91 26.83 2.72
C PRO A 118 0.35 27.46 2.10
N GLU A 119 1.11 28.19 2.91
CA GLU A 119 2.33 28.87 2.49
C GLU A 119 3.52 28.35 3.28
N PHE A 120 4.61 28.03 2.57
CA PHE A 120 5.84 27.56 3.19
C PHE A 120 7.03 27.67 2.23
N GLU A 121 8.22 27.83 2.79
CA GLU A 121 9.45 27.72 2.02
C GLU A 121 9.83 26.25 1.77
N TYR A 122 10.42 26.02 0.60
CA TYR A 122 10.95 24.75 0.17
C TYR A 122 11.97 25.00 -0.94
N ASP A 123 13.15 24.39 -0.86
CA ASP A 123 14.18 24.58 -1.88
C ASP A 123 14.09 23.44 -2.90
N ILE A 124 13.87 23.80 -4.16
CA ILE A 124 13.93 22.88 -5.30
C ILE A 124 15.11 23.32 -6.18
N PRO A 125 16.07 22.42 -6.50
CA PRO A 125 17.15 22.73 -7.42
C PRO A 125 16.64 23.19 -8.79
N ASP A 126 17.49 23.89 -9.54
CA ASP A 126 17.20 24.19 -10.94
C ASP A 126 17.21 22.89 -11.76
N GLY A 127 16.20 22.68 -12.61
CA GLY A 127 16.08 21.45 -13.40
C GLY A 127 14.64 21.05 -13.71
N GLU A 128 14.49 19.85 -14.29
CA GLU A 128 13.18 19.18 -14.42
C GLU A 128 12.93 18.29 -13.21
N HIS A 129 11.72 18.34 -12.67
CA HIS A 129 11.31 17.58 -11.50
C HIS A 129 9.91 17.00 -11.66
N TYR A 130 9.68 15.87 -11.02
CA TYR A 130 8.34 15.34 -10.80
C TYR A 130 7.83 15.80 -9.45
N LEU A 131 6.73 16.53 -9.42
CA LEU A 131 6.14 17.09 -8.21
C LEU A 131 4.79 16.44 -7.96
N LEU A 132 4.60 15.97 -6.74
CA LEU A 132 3.30 15.55 -6.22
C LEU A 132 3.01 16.30 -4.91
N ALA A 133 1.86 16.96 -4.85
CA ALA A 133 1.28 17.46 -3.61
C ALA A 133 -0.10 16.87 -3.41
N PHE A 134 -0.42 16.35 -2.22
CA PHE A 134 -1.77 15.87 -1.90
C PHE A 134 -2.19 16.21 -0.48
N LEU A 135 -3.50 16.39 -0.29
CA LEU A 135 -4.10 16.60 1.01
C LEU A 135 -4.12 15.29 1.79
N SER A 136 -3.75 15.38 3.06
CA SER A 136 -3.63 14.23 3.96
C SER A 136 -4.41 14.45 5.24
N ARG A 137 -4.90 13.36 5.81
CA ARG A 137 -5.48 13.30 7.15
C ARG A 137 -4.39 13.53 8.20
N SER A 138 -4.77 13.81 9.45
CA SER A 138 -3.79 14.09 10.51
C SER A 138 -2.80 12.93 10.76
N TYR A 139 -3.23 11.69 10.49
CA TYR A 139 -2.42 10.48 10.57
C TYR A 139 -1.75 10.08 9.25
N HIS A 140 -1.52 11.06 8.37
CA HIS A 140 -0.73 10.95 7.13
C HIS A 140 -1.35 10.10 6.02
N GLU A 141 -2.60 9.68 6.15
CA GLU A 141 -3.31 9.03 5.05
C GLU A 141 -3.65 10.04 3.95
N SER A 142 -3.24 9.75 2.72
CA SER A 142 -3.64 10.52 1.54
C SER A 142 -5.16 10.51 1.32
N ILE A 143 -5.69 11.65 0.90
CA ILE A 143 -7.01 11.75 0.28
C ILE A 143 -6.81 11.52 -1.22
N LYS A 144 -7.40 10.44 -1.74
CA LYS A 144 -7.19 9.96 -3.12
C LYS A 144 -8.29 10.41 -4.09
N THR A 145 -8.99 11.51 -3.79
CA THR A 145 -9.96 12.09 -4.73
C THR A 145 -9.22 12.85 -5.85
N PRO A 146 -9.81 12.97 -7.05
CA PRO A 146 -9.15 13.64 -8.17
C PRO A 146 -8.68 15.07 -7.84
N ASP A 147 -9.46 15.82 -7.07
CA ASP A 147 -9.19 17.23 -6.80
C ASP A 147 -8.26 17.46 -5.58
N ALA A 148 -8.02 16.43 -4.75
CA ALA A 148 -7.21 16.54 -3.52
C ALA A 148 -5.69 16.51 -3.78
N HIS A 149 -5.25 16.50 -5.03
CA HIS A 149 -3.83 16.44 -5.38
C HIS A 149 -3.48 17.25 -6.62
N VAL A 150 -2.19 17.58 -6.74
CA VAL A 150 -1.56 18.16 -7.91
C VAL A 150 -0.34 17.29 -8.24
N ALA A 151 -0.28 16.75 -9.44
CA ALA A 151 0.82 15.94 -9.94
C ALA A 151 1.31 16.50 -11.28
N LEU A 152 2.53 17.05 -11.29
CA LEU A 152 3.06 17.81 -12.43
C LEU A 152 4.52 17.44 -12.70
N LYS A 153 4.90 17.44 -13.97
CA LYS A 153 6.30 17.61 -14.35
C LYS A 153 6.57 19.11 -14.44
N VAL A 154 7.57 19.59 -13.71
CA VAL A 154 7.87 21.03 -13.58
C VAL A 154 9.31 21.31 -13.97
N LYS A 155 9.55 22.50 -14.55
CA LYS A 155 10.89 23.03 -14.80
C LYS A 155 11.14 24.20 -13.86
N VAL A 156 12.06 24.02 -12.92
CA VAL A 156 12.44 25.04 -11.93
C VAL A 156 13.70 25.77 -12.41
N LYS A 157 13.68 27.10 -12.27
CA LYS A 157 14.85 27.96 -12.43
C LYS A 157 14.74 29.17 -11.51
N ASP A 158 15.84 29.53 -10.85
CA ASP A 158 15.90 30.69 -9.95
C ASP A 158 14.78 30.60 -8.89
N LYS A 159 14.61 29.39 -8.34
CA LYS A 159 13.60 29.04 -7.33
C LYS A 159 12.14 29.33 -7.73
N THR A 160 11.84 29.27 -9.01
CA THR A 160 10.50 29.52 -9.56
C THR A 160 10.16 28.46 -10.61
N ILE A 161 8.91 27.97 -10.64
CA ILE A 161 8.44 27.11 -11.74
C ILE A 161 8.30 27.97 -13.00
N GLN A 162 9.10 27.69 -14.02
CA GLN A 162 9.10 28.40 -15.31
C GLN A 162 8.16 27.75 -16.34
N ALA A 163 7.96 26.44 -16.22
CA ALA A 163 7.06 25.67 -17.06
C ALA A 163 6.56 24.46 -16.26
N GLN A 164 5.35 24.02 -16.58
CA GLN A 164 4.76 22.82 -16.00
C GLN A 164 3.87 22.12 -17.03
N GLU A 165 3.79 20.81 -16.94
CA GLU A 165 2.89 19.97 -17.72
C GLU A 165 2.32 18.85 -16.85
N PRO A 166 1.11 18.34 -17.16
CA PRO A 166 0.60 17.14 -16.51
C PRO A 166 1.56 15.96 -16.72
N ILE A 167 1.75 15.16 -15.68
CA ILE A 167 2.34 13.82 -15.83
C ILE A 167 1.35 13.02 -16.66
N THR A 168 1.82 12.26 -17.66
CA THR A 168 0.94 11.45 -18.54
C THR A 168 1.27 9.96 -18.50
N GLU A 169 2.50 9.65 -18.11
CA GLU A 169 2.99 8.31 -17.83
C GLU A 169 2.44 7.76 -16.50
N PRO A 170 2.29 6.43 -16.35
CA PRO A 170 2.04 5.76 -15.07
C PRO A 170 3.10 6.14 -14.06
N MET A 171 2.75 6.60 -12.86
CA MET A 171 3.75 7.01 -11.87
C MET A 171 3.40 6.54 -10.46
N LEU A 172 4.45 6.19 -9.71
CA LEU A 172 4.39 5.73 -8.33
C LEU A 172 5.19 6.67 -7.44
N PHE A 173 4.52 7.22 -6.43
CA PHE A 173 5.15 8.02 -5.38
C PHE A 173 5.06 7.30 -4.03
N TYR A 174 6.21 7.13 -3.37
CA TYR A 174 6.27 6.60 -2.02
C TYR A 174 5.86 7.69 -1.01
N SER A 175 4.75 7.49 -0.29
CA SER A 175 4.37 8.38 0.82
C SER A 175 5.02 7.90 2.11
N ARG A 176 4.61 6.77 2.69
CA ARG A 176 5.05 6.35 4.03
C ARG A 176 5.08 4.82 4.16
N PRO A 177 5.84 4.24 5.11
CA PRO A 177 6.55 4.88 6.25
C PRO A 177 7.85 5.63 5.92
N LYS A 178 8.24 6.55 6.81
CA LYS A 178 9.55 7.22 6.81
C LYS A 178 9.94 7.65 8.23
N GLY A 179 11.22 7.91 8.45
CA GLY A 179 11.69 8.51 9.71
C GLY A 179 11.65 7.51 10.87
N THR A 180 11.22 7.97 12.05
CA THR A 180 11.22 7.16 13.28
C THR A 180 9.83 7.12 13.89
N TYR A 181 9.41 5.91 14.30
CA TYR A 181 8.16 5.64 15.01
C TYR A 181 8.52 5.15 16.41
N VAL A 182 7.86 5.69 17.43
CA VAL A 182 8.20 5.43 18.83
C VAL A 182 6.97 4.96 19.59
N GLY A 183 7.14 3.89 20.36
CA GLY A 183 6.11 3.36 21.24
C GLY A 183 5.05 2.51 20.53
N LYS A 184 4.40 1.65 21.32
CA LYS A 184 3.49 0.60 20.84
C LYS A 184 2.42 1.11 19.88
N GLU A 185 1.84 2.27 20.19
CA GLU A 185 0.78 2.91 19.39
C GLU A 185 1.22 3.28 17.95
N GLN A 186 2.53 3.45 17.72
CA GLN A 186 3.08 3.79 16.41
C GLN A 186 3.79 2.61 15.73
N THR A 187 4.24 1.62 16.50
CA THR A 187 5.10 0.52 16.01
C THR A 187 4.33 -0.78 15.77
N ASP A 188 3.23 -1.04 16.49
CA ASP A 188 2.46 -2.28 16.32
C ASP A 188 1.80 -2.35 14.94
N LYS A 189 1.29 -1.21 14.46
CA LYS A 189 0.69 -1.08 13.13
C LYS A 189 1.25 0.12 12.38
N VAL A 190 2.10 -0.15 11.40
CA VAL A 190 2.71 0.88 10.57
C VAL A 190 1.91 1.01 9.28
N MET A 191 1.28 2.15 9.03
CA MET A 191 0.61 2.37 7.74
C MET A 191 1.64 2.44 6.59
N LEU A 192 1.40 1.67 5.54
CA LEU A 192 1.91 1.88 4.20
C LEU A 192 0.92 2.74 3.43
N ASP A 193 1.38 3.84 2.86
CA ASP A 193 0.60 4.65 1.92
C ASP A 193 1.47 5.08 0.75
N PHE A 194 0.85 5.19 -0.41
CA PHE A 194 1.49 5.50 -1.69
C PHE A 194 0.49 6.18 -2.61
N TYR A 195 1.00 6.94 -3.57
CA TYR A 195 0.19 7.67 -4.51
C TYR A 195 0.47 7.22 -5.94
N LEU A 196 -0.59 7.06 -6.71
CA LEU A 196 -0.55 6.63 -8.10
C LEU A 196 -1.07 7.74 -9.00
N VAL A 197 -0.42 7.93 -10.14
CA VAL A 197 -0.81 8.93 -11.14
C VAL A 197 -0.86 8.23 -12.50
N ASN A 198 -1.95 8.42 -13.25
CA ASN A 198 -2.23 7.76 -14.53
C ASN A 198 -2.05 6.24 -14.52
N VAL A 199 -2.40 5.59 -13.42
CA VAL A 199 -2.37 4.13 -13.29
C VAL A 199 -3.46 3.65 -12.35
N GLU A 200 -4.10 2.56 -12.74
CA GLU A 200 -5.12 1.86 -11.97
C GLU A 200 -4.61 0.46 -11.67
N LEU A 201 -4.60 0.07 -10.39
CA LEU A 201 -4.20 -1.28 -10.00
C LEU A 201 -5.33 -2.28 -10.30
N GLY A 202 -4.96 -3.52 -10.61
CA GLY A 202 -5.86 -4.59 -11.01
C GLY A 202 -5.14 -5.63 -11.86
N ASP A 203 -5.77 -6.06 -12.95
CA ASP A 203 -5.21 -7.07 -13.85
C ASP A 203 -3.98 -6.57 -14.62
N ASN A 204 -3.99 -5.29 -15.04
CA ASN A 204 -2.96 -4.71 -15.90
C ASN A 204 -1.75 -4.17 -15.15
N TYR A 205 -1.97 -3.70 -13.92
CA TYR A 205 -0.92 -3.15 -13.06
C TYR A 205 -1.11 -3.64 -11.63
N LYS A 206 -0.02 -4.01 -10.99
CA LYS A 206 -0.01 -4.37 -9.57
C LYS A 206 1.13 -3.65 -8.88
N LEU A 207 1.07 -3.58 -7.55
CA LEU A 207 2.18 -3.08 -6.76
C LEU A 207 2.82 -4.25 -6.01
N LYS A 208 4.11 -4.47 -6.25
CA LYS A 208 4.93 -5.36 -5.43
C LYS A 208 5.49 -4.58 -4.24
N VAL A 209 5.25 -5.09 -3.04
CA VAL A 209 5.72 -4.53 -1.77
C VAL A 209 6.74 -5.49 -1.18
N ASP A 210 8.03 -5.14 -1.26
CA ASP A 210 9.11 -5.91 -0.63
C ASP A 210 9.41 -5.32 0.75
N ILE A 211 9.31 -6.13 1.80
CA ILE A 211 9.60 -5.74 3.20
C ILE A 211 10.90 -6.42 3.64
N ASN A 212 11.87 -5.59 4.05
CA ASN A 212 13.19 -5.99 4.56
C ASN A 212 14.00 -6.91 3.63
N ASP A 213 13.68 -6.97 2.33
CA ASP A 213 14.18 -7.97 1.38
C ASP A 213 13.94 -9.43 1.84
N GLU A 214 12.99 -9.66 2.75
CA GLU A 214 12.67 -10.97 3.30
C GLU A 214 11.33 -11.52 2.78
N GLU A 215 10.35 -10.64 2.59
CA GLU A 215 9.00 -11.03 2.18
C GLU A 215 8.43 -10.05 1.17
N SER A 216 7.66 -10.57 0.21
CA SER A 216 7.07 -9.79 -0.87
C SER A 216 5.56 -9.99 -0.91
N PHE A 217 4.81 -8.90 -0.95
CA PHE A 217 3.37 -8.90 -1.19
C PHE A 217 3.09 -8.35 -2.59
N THR A 218 2.01 -8.81 -3.20
CA THR A 218 1.45 -8.19 -4.41
C THR A 218 0.07 -7.68 -4.08
N ILE A 219 -0.15 -6.39 -4.27
CA ILE A 219 -1.45 -5.75 -4.06
C ILE A 219 -1.97 -5.18 -5.38
N ASP A 220 -3.28 -5.19 -5.53
CA ASP A 220 -4.02 -4.79 -6.74
C ASP A 220 -5.09 -3.73 -6.43
N GLN A 221 -5.11 -3.18 -5.21
CA GLN A 221 -6.02 -2.11 -4.80
C GLN A 221 -5.24 -0.87 -4.37
N TRP A 222 -5.64 0.31 -4.87
CA TRP A 222 -5.03 1.57 -4.47
C TRP A 222 -5.68 2.10 -3.18
N GLN A 223 -5.15 1.64 -2.05
CA GLN A 223 -5.59 2.02 -0.70
C GLN A 223 -4.38 1.99 0.26
N PRO A 224 -4.50 2.56 1.48
CA PRO A 224 -3.48 2.36 2.49
C PRO A 224 -3.58 0.96 3.09
N TYR A 225 -2.48 0.49 3.68
CA TYR A 225 -2.40 -0.82 4.34
C TYR A 225 -1.76 -0.69 5.72
N TYR A 226 -2.15 -1.51 6.68
CA TYR A 226 -1.37 -1.75 7.89
C TYR A 226 -0.30 -2.80 7.61
N ILE A 227 0.92 -2.51 8.08
CA ILE A 227 2.00 -3.49 8.22
C ILE A 227 2.15 -3.81 9.71
N GLU A 228 2.06 -5.09 10.07
CA GLU A 228 2.29 -5.60 11.43
C GLU A 228 3.42 -6.64 11.41
N GLY A 229 4.07 -6.86 12.56
CA GLY A 229 5.17 -7.83 12.69
C GLY A 229 6.56 -7.28 12.35
N LEU A 230 6.68 -5.99 12.05
CA LEU A 230 7.99 -5.35 11.80
C LEU A 230 8.86 -5.40 13.07
N PRO A 231 10.14 -5.78 12.96
CA PRO A 231 11.07 -5.75 14.10
C PRO A 231 11.37 -4.32 14.54
N MET A 232 11.71 -4.16 15.83
CA MET A 232 12.33 -2.91 16.31
C MET A 232 13.68 -2.67 15.62
N GLY A 233 14.06 -1.41 15.49
CA GLY A 233 15.25 -0.99 14.75
C GLY A 233 14.93 -0.62 13.30
N LYS A 234 15.93 -0.76 12.43
CA LYS A 234 15.83 -0.35 11.02
C LYS A 234 14.99 -1.32 10.22
N ASN A 235 14.07 -0.77 9.44
CA ASN A 235 13.25 -1.47 8.48
C ASN A 235 13.34 -0.78 7.12
N LYS A 236 13.06 -1.53 6.06
CA LYS A 236 13.13 -1.09 4.68
C LYS A 236 11.94 -1.61 3.89
N ILE A 237 11.32 -0.75 3.09
CA ILE A 237 10.24 -1.13 2.19
C ILE A 237 10.55 -0.61 0.79
N ARG A 238 10.48 -1.49 -0.21
CA ARG A 238 10.57 -1.17 -1.62
C ARG A 238 9.24 -1.43 -2.30
N LEU A 239 8.74 -0.44 -3.03
CA LEU A 239 7.54 -0.54 -3.86
C LEU A 239 7.94 -0.56 -5.33
N THR A 240 7.43 -1.54 -6.06
CA THR A 240 7.64 -1.66 -7.51
C THR A 240 6.29 -1.76 -8.20
N LEU A 241 5.99 -0.79 -9.07
CA LEU A 241 4.87 -0.90 -10.00
C LEU A 241 5.24 -1.94 -11.06
N VAL A 242 4.40 -2.97 -11.22
CA VAL A 242 4.60 -4.06 -12.17
C VAL A 242 3.41 -4.17 -13.12
N ASP A 243 3.64 -4.68 -14.31
CA ASP A 243 2.59 -5.00 -15.29
C ASP A 243 1.82 -6.28 -14.91
N GLY A 244 0.80 -6.64 -15.69
CA GLY A 244 0.00 -7.85 -15.48
C GLY A 244 0.78 -9.16 -15.60
N SER A 245 1.99 -9.13 -16.16
CA SER A 245 2.92 -10.27 -16.22
C SER A 245 3.92 -10.28 -15.05
N GLY A 246 3.88 -9.29 -14.17
CA GLY A 246 4.79 -9.14 -13.04
C GLY A 246 6.12 -8.46 -13.37
N ASN A 247 6.30 -7.92 -14.58
CA ASN A 247 7.53 -7.21 -14.94
C ASN A 247 7.48 -5.76 -14.43
N PRO A 248 8.60 -5.17 -13.96
CA PRO A 248 8.63 -3.75 -13.59
C PRO A 248 8.21 -2.85 -14.75
N VAL A 249 7.29 -1.92 -14.48
CA VAL A 249 6.88 -0.90 -15.46
C VAL A 249 8.04 0.06 -15.70
N ALA A 250 8.39 0.27 -16.96
CA ALA A 250 9.43 1.22 -17.37
C ALA A 250 8.89 2.66 -17.28
N THR A 251 8.95 3.24 -16.08
CA THR A 251 8.50 4.61 -15.79
C THR A 251 9.45 5.30 -14.79
N PRO A 252 9.55 6.64 -14.78
CA PRO A 252 10.42 7.35 -13.84
C PRO A 252 10.16 6.97 -12.37
N LEU A 253 11.23 6.99 -11.58
CA LEU A 253 11.25 6.69 -10.14
C LEU A 253 10.89 5.25 -9.75
N ASN A 254 10.42 4.39 -10.65
CA ASN A 254 10.09 2.99 -10.34
C ASN A 254 11.35 2.10 -10.42
N PRO A 255 11.75 1.39 -9.34
CA PRO A 255 11.11 1.27 -8.03
C PRO A 255 11.49 2.38 -7.05
N VAL A 256 10.63 2.60 -6.05
CA VAL A 256 10.85 3.53 -4.94
C VAL A 256 11.09 2.77 -3.62
N GLU A 257 11.99 3.25 -2.77
CA GLU A 257 12.38 2.59 -1.52
C GLU A 257 12.55 3.59 -0.37
N ARG A 258 12.19 3.20 0.86
CA ARG A 258 12.48 3.96 2.08
C ARG A 258 12.99 3.06 3.19
N GLU A 259 13.92 3.61 3.96
CA GLU A 259 14.28 3.12 5.28
C GLU A 259 13.59 3.94 6.36
N PHE A 260 13.23 3.29 7.47
CA PHE A 260 12.64 3.90 8.65
C PHE A 260 13.01 3.09 9.89
N GLU A 261 12.76 3.64 11.07
CA GLU A 261 13.16 3.04 12.33
C GLU A 261 11.96 2.91 13.28
N LEU A 262 11.82 1.74 13.90
CA LEU A 262 10.88 1.51 14.99
C LEU A 262 11.65 1.48 16.32
N ARG A 263 11.16 2.20 17.33
CA ARG A 263 11.77 2.23 18.67
C ARG A 263 10.72 1.96 19.74
N ALA A 264 11.14 1.25 20.79
CA ALA A 264 10.35 1.14 22.01
C ALA A 264 10.14 2.52 22.66
N ASP A 265 9.10 2.64 23.48
CA ASP A 265 8.91 3.84 24.29
C ASP A 265 10.00 3.90 25.37
N PRO A 266 10.82 4.97 25.42
CA PRO A 266 11.88 5.09 26.43
C PRO A 266 11.37 5.07 27.88
N LEU A 267 10.07 5.27 28.11
CA LEU A 267 9.44 5.22 29.44
C LEU A 267 8.94 3.84 29.85
N THR A 268 9.00 2.84 28.97
CA THR A 268 8.60 1.45 29.30
C THR A 268 9.75 0.57 29.83
N GLU A 269 10.97 1.11 29.88
CA GLU A 269 12.15 0.43 30.43
C GLU A 269 12.49 0.82 31.90
N GLN A 270 11.55 1.43 32.64
CA GLN A 270 11.64 1.67 34.10
C GLN A 270 10.53 0.95 34.84
#